data_AF-A0A3M1TCM2-F1
#
_entry.id   AF-A0A3M1TCM2-F1
#
_cell.length_a   1.000
_cell.length_b   1.000
_cell.length_c   1.000
_cell.angle_alpha   90.00
_cell.angle_beta   90.00
_cell.angle_gamma   90.00
#
_symmetry.space_group_name_H-M   'P 1'
#
loop_
_entity.id
_entity.type
_entity.pdbx_description
1 polymer ?
#
loop_
_entity_poly.entity_id
_entity_poly.type
_entity_poly.pdbx_seq_one_letter_code
_entity_poly.pdbx_strand_id
1 'polypeptide(L)'
;MPRRRAARGERCSVSGQARRRSILQAAVRDRELVEQVPPVVAAGFGILPLRRLGDVLTVACLPRVNRQALRLLREVLGVEVVATPFEEGLLHEAIRAAYFSGDETVNYPTFTRSTFLEDPGAADALRAEKVERLPAPALALAADSAALLTVSYRSQLRNLDLPPSGAALPDPSRLRVDLEDDDAGWRRSGEGAAIHLPGRCGAGRPRIVLTEFRTSDYRHMGGGARVVEHTVRTRVAHRPSDLPLVIHPTEVQLVGVDAEGRPLVHAYDALRLLEAGSPQPLSLSYYFLSYGNRMHRTIHVRIHETEVVPADKLSMEDRPFPWGKEEFARWFGVARG
;
A
#
# COMPACT_ATOMS: atom_id res chain seq x y z
N MET A 1 -24.80 -25.74 -50.93
CA MET A 1 -25.42 -24.58 -50.25
C MET A 1 -24.76 -24.35 -48.88
N PRO A 2 -23.66 -23.58 -48.77
CA PRO A 2 -23.08 -23.22 -47.48
C PRO A 2 -23.68 -21.90 -46.99
N ARG A 3 -24.24 -21.88 -45.77
CA ARG A 3 -24.76 -20.67 -45.11
C ARG A 3 -23.59 -19.81 -44.62
N ARG A 4 -23.40 -18.64 -45.25
CA ARG A 4 -22.56 -17.54 -44.76
C ARG A 4 -23.12 -17.00 -43.44
N ARG A 5 -22.42 -17.23 -42.32
CA ARG A 5 -22.58 -16.41 -41.09
C ARG A 5 -21.75 -15.14 -41.25
N ALA A 6 -22.43 -14.03 -41.45
CA ALA A 6 -21.80 -12.72 -41.57
C ALA A 6 -21.29 -12.23 -40.20
N ALA A 7 -20.03 -11.84 -40.19
CA ALA A 7 -19.38 -11.02 -39.17
C ALA A 7 -20.16 -9.72 -38.95
N ARG A 8 -20.85 -9.60 -37.81
CA ARG A 8 -21.61 -8.37 -37.44
C ARG A 8 -21.36 -7.91 -36.00
N GLY A 9 -20.31 -8.43 -35.34
CA GLY A 9 -20.04 -8.18 -33.92
C GLY A 9 -18.98 -7.09 -33.62
N GLU A 10 -18.07 -6.78 -34.53
CA GLU A 10 -16.85 -6.02 -34.16
C GLU A 10 -16.90 -4.51 -34.41
N ARG A 11 -17.85 -4.00 -35.21
CA ARG A 11 -17.92 -2.55 -35.50
C ARG A 11 -18.73 -1.73 -34.50
N CYS A 12 -19.52 -2.36 -33.64
CA CYS A 12 -20.35 -1.67 -32.64
C CYS A 12 -19.62 -1.38 -31.31
N SER A 13 -18.54 -2.09 -31.01
CA SER A 13 -17.81 -1.96 -29.74
C SER A 13 -16.85 -0.77 -29.72
N VAL A 14 -16.19 -0.48 -30.85
CA VAL A 14 -15.16 0.56 -30.95
C VAL A 14 -15.76 1.97 -30.81
N SER A 15 -16.93 2.22 -31.41
CA SER A 15 -17.59 3.54 -31.32
C SER A 15 -18.16 3.82 -29.92
N GLY A 16 -18.65 2.78 -29.24
CA GLY A 16 -19.14 2.86 -27.86
C GLY A 16 -18.03 3.19 -26.86
N GLN A 17 -16.88 2.53 -26.98
CA GLN A 17 -15.74 2.75 -26.09
C GLN A 17 -15.11 4.14 -26.30
N ALA A 18 -14.97 4.59 -27.55
CA ALA A 18 -14.47 5.92 -27.87
C ALA A 18 -15.39 7.03 -27.30
N ARG A 19 -16.71 6.84 -27.41
CA ARG A 19 -17.68 7.76 -26.82
C ARG A 19 -17.59 7.80 -25.30
N ARG A 20 -17.50 6.65 -24.63
CA ARG A 20 -17.38 6.56 -23.16
C ARG A 20 -16.09 7.22 -22.65
N ARG A 21 -14.97 7.00 -23.35
CA ARG A 21 -13.72 7.70 -23.06
C ARG A 21 -13.85 9.21 -23.21
N SER A 22 -14.50 9.68 -24.28
CA SER A 22 -14.75 11.12 -24.50
C SER A 22 -15.59 11.74 -23.38
N ILE A 23 -16.63 11.05 -22.89
CA ILE A 23 -17.43 11.49 -21.73
C ILE A 23 -16.55 11.67 -20.49
N LEU A 24 -15.71 10.68 -20.16
CA LEU A 24 -14.80 10.76 -19.00
C LEU A 24 -13.77 11.87 -19.17
N GLN A 25 -13.19 12.04 -20.36
CA GLN A 25 -12.23 13.10 -20.64
C GLN A 25 -12.83 14.50 -20.53
N ALA A 26 -14.08 14.68 -20.93
CA ALA A 26 -14.79 15.93 -20.74
C ALA A 26 -14.98 16.22 -19.24
N ALA A 27 -15.42 15.22 -18.46
CA ALA A 27 -15.58 15.34 -17.01
C ALA A 27 -14.27 15.67 -16.28
N VAL A 28 -13.14 15.05 -16.66
CA VAL A 28 -11.81 15.35 -16.08
C VAL A 28 -11.39 16.82 -16.30
N ARG A 29 -11.81 17.44 -17.40
CA ARG A 29 -11.48 18.84 -17.72
C ARG A 29 -12.39 19.85 -17.02
N ASP A 30 -13.54 19.41 -16.52
CA ASP A 30 -14.49 20.25 -15.80
C ASP A 30 -14.10 20.36 -14.32
N ARG A 31 -13.25 21.36 -14.01
CA ARG A 31 -12.71 21.56 -12.67
C ARG A 31 -13.78 21.89 -11.64
N GLU A 32 -14.76 22.71 -12.01
CA GLU A 32 -15.88 23.07 -11.13
C GLU A 32 -16.69 21.83 -10.73
N LEU A 33 -16.89 20.90 -11.65
CA LEU A 33 -17.58 19.65 -11.36
C LEU A 33 -16.73 18.69 -10.50
N VAL A 34 -15.43 18.57 -10.80
CA VAL A 34 -14.49 17.73 -10.06
C VAL A 34 -14.34 18.19 -8.61
N GLU A 35 -14.23 19.50 -8.37
CA GLU A 35 -14.07 20.08 -7.03
C GLU A 35 -15.26 19.84 -6.08
N GLN A 36 -16.43 19.43 -6.61
CA GLN A 36 -17.60 19.09 -5.80
C GLN A 36 -17.48 17.74 -5.09
N VAL A 37 -16.54 16.89 -5.50
CA VAL A 37 -16.33 15.57 -4.91
C VAL A 37 -14.92 15.53 -4.33
N PRO A 38 -14.75 15.37 -3.01
CA PRO A 38 -13.42 15.24 -2.43
C PRO A 38 -12.65 14.05 -3.02
N PRO A 39 -11.31 14.14 -3.20
CA PRO A 39 -10.49 13.05 -3.75
C PRO A 39 -10.68 11.71 -3.04
N VAL A 40 -10.79 11.72 -1.71
CA VAL A 40 -11.05 10.52 -0.90
C VAL A 40 -12.39 9.87 -1.19
N VAL A 41 -13.42 10.67 -1.46
CA VAL A 41 -14.74 10.18 -1.84
C VAL A 41 -14.68 9.60 -3.26
N ALA A 42 -14.02 10.29 -4.18
CA ALA A 42 -13.83 9.82 -5.56
C ALA A 42 -13.11 8.46 -5.60
N ALA A 43 -11.97 8.33 -4.91
CA ALA A 43 -11.20 7.10 -4.87
C ALA A 43 -11.87 6.00 -4.02
N GLY A 44 -12.45 6.38 -2.87
CA GLY A 44 -13.12 5.47 -1.96
C GLY A 44 -14.33 4.82 -2.61
N PHE A 45 -15.21 5.61 -3.21
CA PHE A 45 -16.42 5.10 -3.89
C PHE A 45 -16.19 4.72 -5.35
N GLY A 46 -15.03 5.05 -5.93
CA GLY A 46 -14.70 4.73 -7.33
C GLY A 46 -15.59 5.49 -8.29
N ILE A 47 -15.69 6.80 -8.09
CA ILE A 47 -16.59 7.65 -8.86
C ILE A 47 -15.89 8.84 -9.51
N LEU A 48 -16.45 9.29 -10.63
CA LEU A 48 -16.10 10.56 -11.27
C LEU A 48 -17.40 11.32 -11.56
N PRO A 49 -17.58 12.57 -11.11
CA PRO A 49 -18.78 13.33 -11.43
C PRO A 49 -18.84 13.61 -12.94
N LEU A 50 -20.01 13.42 -13.56
CA LEU A 50 -20.22 13.57 -15.01
C LEU A 50 -21.07 14.79 -15.36
N ARG A 51 -22.00 15.14 -14.48
CA ARG A 51 -22.87 16.32 -14.59
C ARG A 51 -23.61 16.55 -13.28
N ARG A 52 -23.99 17.80 -13.03
CA ARG A 52 -24.92 18.19 -11.97
C ARG A 52 -26.15 18.89 -12.54
N LEU A 53 -27.33 18.53 -12.01
CA LEU A 53 -28.61 19.16 -12.34
C LEU A 53 -29.36 19.41 -11.03
N GLY A 54 -29.26 20.63 -10.50
CA GLY A 54 -29.78 20.97 -9.17
C GLY A 54 -29.13 20.11 -8.09
N ASP A 55 -29.96 19.36 -7.35
CA ASP A 55 -29.54 18.47 -6.27
C ASP A 55 -29.23 17.04 -6.74
N VAL A 56 -29.17 16.81 -8.06
CA VAL A 56 -28.85 15.50 -8.64
C VAL A 56 -27.45 15.52 -9.27
N LEU A 57 -26.54 14.71 -8.72
CA LEU A 57 -25.21 14.46 -9.28
C LEU A 57 -25.21 13.13 -10.04
N THR A 58 -24.92 13.18 -11.34
CA THR A 58 -24.64 11.95 -12.10
C THR A 58 -23.16 11.63 -11.99
N VAL A 59 -22.83 10.40 -11.61
CA VAL A 59 -21.44 9.95 -11.46
C VAL A 59 -21.17 8.73 -12.34
N ALA A 60 -19.97 8.63 -12.89
CA ALA A 60 -19.43 7.38 -13.41
C ALA A 60 -19.08 6.47 -12.23
N CYS A 61 -19.30 5.16 -12.35
CA CYS A 61 -18.93 4.17 -11.33
C CYS A 61 -18.56 2.82 -11.98
N LEU A 62 -18.01 1.90 -11.20
CA LEU A 62 -17.79 0.53 -11.67
C LEU A 62 -19.11 -0.23 -11.86
N PRO A 63 -19.21 -1.22 -12.77
CA PRO A 63 -20.46 -1.92 -13.04
C PRO A 63 -20.91 -2.83 -11.88
N ARG A 64 -19.97 -3.24 -11.02
CA ARG A 64 -20.18 -4.12 -9.87
C ARG A 64 -19.97 -3.41 -8.53
N VAL A 65 -20.16 -2.10 -8.50
CA VAL A 65 -20.04 -1.33 -7.25
C VAL A 65 -21.00 -1.85 -6.19
N ASN A 66 -20.56 -1.86 -4.94
CA ASN A 66 -21.39 -2.29 -3.82
C ASN A 66 -22.62 -1.37 -3.71
N ARG A 67 -23.82 -1.96 -3.73
CA ARG A 67 -25.09 -1.19 -3.68
C ARG A 67 -25.23 -0.38 -2.40
N GLN A 68 -24.69 -0.88 -1.29
CA GLN A 68 -24.70 -0.18 -0.02
C GLN A 68 -23.75 1.01 -0.03
N ALA A 69 -22.57 0.86 -0.64
CA ALA A 69 -21.67 2.00 -0.87
C ALA A 69 -22.35 3.08 -1.71
N LEU A 70 -23.08 2.73 -2.78
CA LEU A 70 -23.83 3.71 -3.57
C LEU A 70 -24.94 4.42 -2.78
N ARG A 71 -25.59 3.74 -1.83
CA ARG A 71 -26.59 4.38 -0.95
C ARG A 71 -25.90 5.38 -0.01
N LEU A 72 -24.84 4.93 0.66
CA LEU A 72 -24.07 5.75 1.60
C LEU A 72 -23.44 6.96 0.92
N LEU A 73 -23.05 6.86 -0.36
CA LEU A 73 -22.52 7.97 -1.14
C LEU A 73 -23.46 9.18 -1.19
N ARG A 74 -24.79 8.96 -1.19
CA ARG A 74 -25.78 10.04 -1.16
C ARG A 74 -25.71 10.83 0.14
N GLU A 75 -25.55 10.12 1.26
CA GLU A 75 -25.38 10.71 2.59
C GLU A 75 -24.03 11.42 2.73
N VAL A 76 -22.96 10.84 2.17
CA VAL A 76 -21.62 11.46 2.15
C VAL A 76 -21.65 12.79 1.41
N LEU A 77 -22.23 12.83 0.20
CA LEU A 77 -22.24 14.02 -0.64
C LEU A 77 -23.39 14.99 -0.34
N GLY A 78 -24.43 14.56 0.39
CA GLY A 78 -25.61 15.37 0.68
C GLY A 78 -26.45 15.72 -0.56
N VAL A 79 -26.39 14.90 -1.61
CA VAL A 79 -27.10 15.10 -2.88
C VAL A 79 -27.67 13.78 -3.39
N GLU A 80 -28.67 13.85 -4.26
CA GLU A 80 -29.14 12.67 -4.99
C GLU A 80 -28.08 12.21 -5.99
N VAL A 81 -27.84 10.90 -6.05
CA VAL A 81 -26.78 10.32 -6.89
C VAL A 81 -27.37 9.35 -7.91
N VAL A 82 -27.06 9.62 -9.18
CA VAL A 82 -27.35 8.74 -10.32
C VAL A 82 -26.05 8.11 -10.81
N ALA A 83 -25.89 6.81 -10.58
CA ALA A 83 -24.70 6.06 -10.96
C ALA A 83 -24.78 5.54 -12.39
N THR A 84 -23.78 5.84 -13.22
CA THR A 84 -23.65 5.37 -14.61
C THR A 84 -22.43 4.44 -14.71
N PRO A 85 -22.59 3.19 -15.15
CA PRO A 85 -21.48 2.23 -15.15
C PRO A 85 -20.46 2.51 -16.26
N PHE A 86 -19.17 2.44 -15.91
CA PHE A 86 -17.98 2.56 -16.78
C PHE A 86 -17.07 1.33 -16.65
N GLU A 87 -16.27 1.05 -17.69
CA GLU A 87 -15.24 0.02 -17.65
C GLU A 87 -14.15 0.39 -16.63
N GLU A 88 -13.67 -0.59 -15.87
CA GLU A 88 -12.75 -0.38 -14.74
C GLU A 88 -11.48 0.39 -15.12
N GLY A 89 -10.75 -0.07 -16.14
CA GLY A 89 -9.52 0.59 -16.58
C GLY A 89 -9.74 2.04 -17.01
N LEU A 90 -10.82 2.33 -17.74
CA LEU A 90 -11.13 3.70 -18.18
C LEU A 90 -11.48 4.61 -17.01
N LEU A 91 -12.25 4.10 -16.04
CA LEU A 91 -12.65 4.89 -14.88
C LEU A 91 -11.47 5.14 -13.94
N HIS A 92 -10.63 4.13 -13.69
CA HIS A 92 -9.43 4.29 -12.86
C HIS A 92 -8.47 5.32 -13.45
N GLU A 93 -8.22 5.26 -14.77
CA GLU A 93 -7.41 6.26 -15.47
C GLU A 93 -7.99 7.67 -15.34
N ALA A 94 -9.32 7.81 -15.50
CA ALA A 94 -9.98 9.12 -15.41
C ALA A 94 -10.00 9.69 -13.99
N ILE A 95 -10.28 8.88 -12.97
CA ILE A 95 -10.22 9.30 -11.56
C ILE A 95 -8.80 9.74 -11.22
N ARG A 96 -7.78 8.95 -11.64
CA ARG A 96 -6.38 9.32 -11.43
C ARG A 96 -6.04 10.66 -12.09
N ALA A 97 -6.44 10.86 -13.34
CA ALA A 97 -6.17 12.10 -14.06
C ALA A 97 -6.90 13.32 -13.47
N ALA A 98 -8.09 13.14 -12.87
CA ALA A 98 -8.86 14.22 -12.28
C ALA A 98 -8.30 14.68 -10.92
N TYR A 99 -7.93 13.72 -10.06
CA TYR A 99 -7.71 13.98 -8.63
C TYR A 99 -6.27 13.83 -8.15
N PHE A 100 -5.39 13.12 -8.87
CA PHE A 100 -4.05 12.76 -8.36
C PHE A 100 -2.95 13.25 -9.29
N SER A 101 -1.99 13.97 -8.71
CA SER A 101 -0.76 14.37 -9.39
C SER A 101 0.40 13.46 -8.96
N GLY A 102 1.10 12.85 -9.92
CA GLY A 102 2.27 12.00 -9.66
C GLY A 102 1.99 10.81 -8.73
N ASP A 103 2.62 10.84 -7.55
CA ASP A 103 2.63 9.80 -6.50
C ASP A 103 1.70 10.13 -5.31
N GLU A 104 0.79 11.11 -5.44
CA GLU A 104 -0.19 11.43 -4.39
C GLU A 104 -1.01 10.19 -3.99
N THR A 105 -1.00 9.88 -2.69
CA THR A 105 -1.76 8.78 -2.11
C THR A 105 -2.87 9.31 -1.23
N VAL A 106 -4.11 8.86 -1.48
CA VAL A 106 -5.24 9.10 -0.59
C VAL A 106 -5.09 8.25 0.67
N ASN A 107 -5.19 8.88 1.85
CA ASN A 107 -5.26 8.14 3.10
C ASN A 107 -6.71 7.78 3.43
N TYR A 108 -7.08 6.52 3.21
CA TYR A 108 -8.45 6.08 3.39
C TYR A 108 -8.84 6.01 4.88
N PRO A 109 -10.08 6.38 5.21
CA PRO A 109 -10.71 5.97 6.46
C PRO A 109 -10.70 4.44 6.57
N THR A 110 -10.40 3.97 7.77
CA THR A 110 -10.19 2.56 8.08
C THR A 110 -11.07 2.15 9.24
N PHE A 111 -11.53 0.90 9.22
CA PHE A 111 -12.56 0.39 10.11
C PHE A 111 -12.15 -0.97 10.66
N THR A 112 -12.70 -1.35 11.81
CA THR A 112 -12.35 -2.63 12.48
C THR A 112 -13.31 -3.78 12.13
N ARG A 113 -14.40 -3.49 11.41
CA ARG A 113 -15.45 -4.46 11.06
C ARG A 113 -15.76 -4.43 9.57
N SER A 114 -16.12 -5.59 9.01
CA SER A 114 -16.49 -5.73 7.60
C SER A 114 -17.86 -5.12 7.25
N THR A 115 -18.69 -4.85 8.25
CA THR A 115 -20.02 -4.24 8.14
C THR A 115 -19.97 -2.72 8.26
N PHE A 116 -18.80 -2.09 8.17
CA PHE A 116 -18.62 -0.65 8.44
C PHE A 116 -19.53 0.29 7.61
N LEU A 117 -20.05 -0.15 6.46
CA LEU A 117 -21.03 0.61 5.68
C LEU A 117 -22.43 0.68 6.32
N GLU A 118 -22.67 -0.08 7.39
CA GLU A 118 -23.91 -0.08 8.19
C GLU A 118 -23.78 0.84 9.41
N ASP A 119 -22.56 1.30 9.73
CA ASP A 119 -22.31 2.11 10.92
C ASP A 119 -22.88 3.53 10.71
N PRO A 120 -23.67 4.07 11.66
CA PRO A 120 -24.26 5.41 11.52
C PRO A 120 -23.24 6.55 11.32
N GLY A 121 -22.00 6.37 11.77
CA GLY A 121 -20.91 7.34 11.58
C GLY A 121 -20.10 7.16 10.29
N ALA A 122 -20.43 6.18 9.45
CA ALA A 122 -19.64 5.83 8.27
C ALA A 122 -19.64 6.95 7.22
N ALA A 123 -20.77 7.64 7.03
CA ALA A 123 -20.86 8.74 6.07
C ALA A 123 -19.90 9.88 6.41
N ASP A 124 -19.85 10.29 7.69
CA ASP A 124 -18.94 11.34 8.14
C ASP A 124 -17.48 10.91 8.04
N ALA A 125 -17.17 9.66 8.44
CA ALA A 125 -15.84 9.12 8.34
C ALA A 125 -15.34 9.06 6.88
N LEU A 126 -16.19 8.64 5.94
CA LEU A 126 -15.85 8.49 4.52
C LEU A 126 -15.79 9.81 3.74
N ARG A 127 -16.18 10.94 4.35
CA ARG A 127 -16.16 12.26 3.72
C ARG A 127 -14.76 12.88 3.68
N ALA A 128 -13.87 12.48 4.59
CA ALA A 128 -12.57 13.10 4.79
C ALA A 128 -11.43 12.06 4.74
N GLU A 129 -10.24 12.53 4.35
CA GLU A 129 -9.03 11.72 4.44
C GLU A 129 -8.67 11.46 5.91
N LYS A 130 -8.13 10.28 6.17
CA LYS A 130 -7.55 9.97 7.47
C LYS A 130 -6.35 10.88 7.69
N VAL A 131 -6.42 11.71 8.71
CA VAL A 131 -5.28 12.54 9.14
C VAL A 131 -4.40 11.71 10.06
N GLU A 132 -3.23 11.30 9.55
CA GLU A 132 -2.21 10.65 10.37
C GLU A 132 -1.51 11.68 11.26
N ARG A 133 -1.61 11.48 12.57
CA ARG A 133 -0.84 12.24 13.55
C ARG A 133 0.33 11.39 14.01
N LEU A 134 1.43 11.51 13.29
CA LEU A 134 2.66 10.84 13.67
C LEU A 134 3.22 11.46 14.94
N PRO A 135 3.72 10.63 15.88
CA PRO A 135 4.44 11.15 17.04
C PRO A 135 5.76 11.78 16.59
N ALA A 136 6.33 12.62 17.46
CA ALA A 136 7.67 13.14 17.24
C ALA A 136 8.68 11.97 17.14
N PRO A 137 9.64 12.03 16.20
CA PRO A 137 10.69 11.03 16.10
C PRO A 137 11.45 10.83 17.41
N ALA A 138 11.72 9.57 17.77
CA ALA A 138 12.39 9.22 19.01
C ALA A 138 13.67 8.43 18.74
N LEU A 139 14.84 9.05 18.95
CA LEU A 139 16.14 8.40 18.81
C LEU A 139 16.88 8.43 20.14
N ALA A 140 16.79 7.35 20.92
CA ALA A 140 17.43 7.25 22.24
C ALA A 140 18.80 6.54 22.21
N LEU A 141 19.36 6.29 21.03
CA LEU A 141 20.71 5.75 20.88
C LEU A 141 21.78 6.74 21.32
N ALA A 142 22.90 6.22 21.84
CA ALA A 142 24.12 7.00 22.02
C ALA A 142 24.59 7.63 20.69
N ALA A 143 25.25 8.79 20.77
CA ALA A 143 25.60 9.60 19.60
C ALA A 143 26.58 8.91 18.63
N ASP A 144 27.38 7.98 19.16
CA ASP A 144 28.38 7.17 18.47
C ASP A 144 27.86 5.77 18.12
N SER A 145 26.56 5.52 18.28
CA SER A 145 25.93 4.23 18.04
C SER A 145 24.89 4.29 16.92
N ALA A 146 24.69 3.15 16.26
CA ALA A 146 23.71 2.95 15.21
C ALA A 146 22.90 1.67 15.47
N ALA A 147 21.62 1.69 15.13
CA ALA A 147 20.76 0.50 15.15
C ALA A 147 20.69 -0.12 13.75
N LEU A 148 20.93 -1.42 13.67
CA LEU A 148 20.65 -2.24 12.49
C LEU A 148 19.35 -3.00 12.72
N LEU A 149 18.42 -2.88 11.78
CA LEU A 149 17.10 -3.47 11.85
C LEU A 149 16.85 -4.28 10.59
N THR A 150 16.46 -5.54 10.76
CA THR A 150 15.92 -6.35 9.67
C THR A 150 14.47 -6.69 9.94
N VAL A 151 13.60 -6.34 8.99
CA VAL A 151 12.16 -6.57 9.11
C VAL A 151 11.64 -7.33 7.89
N SER A 152 10.64 -8.18 8.10
CA SER A 152 9.78 -8.62 7.00
C SER A 152 8.38 -8.10 7.18
N TYR A 153 7.80 -7.62 6.09
CA TYR A 153 6.44 -7.17 6.00
C TYR A 153 5.68 -8.03 4.99
N ARG A 154 4.50 -8.50 5.40
CA ARG A 154 3.56 -9.23 4.56
C ARG A 154 2.23 -8.51 4.56
N SER A 155 1.66 -8.25 3.38
CA SER A 155 0.29 -7.76 3.28
C SER A 155 -0.56 -8.64 2.39
N GLN A 156 -1.80 -8.80 2.84
CA GLN A 156 -2.87 -9.44 2.09
C GLN A 156 -3.99 -8.42 1.91
N LEU A 157 -4.41 -8.24 0.67
CA LEU A 157 -5.59 -7.44 0.36
C LEU A 157 -6.70 -8.36 -0.17
N ARG A 158 -7.92 -8.20 0.36
CA ARG A 158 -9.12 -8.95 -0.05
C ARG A 158 -10.30 -7.99 -0.32
N ASN A 159 -10.98 -8.17 -1.44
CA ASN A 159 -12.24 -7.54 -1.78
C ASN A 159 -13.34 -8.46 -1.26
N LEU A 160 -14.17 -7.95 -0.37
CA LEU A 160 -15.23 -8.70 0.29
C LEU A 160 -16.50 -8.81 -0.57
N ASP A 161 -16.57 -8.04 -1.66
CA ASP A 161 -17.74 -7.95 -2.54
C ASP A 161 -17.59 -8.79 -3.81
N LEU A 162 -16.42 -9.42 -4.01
CA LEU A 162 -16.18 -10.40 -5.07
C LEU A 162 -16.12 -11.83 -4.49
N PRO A 163 -16.47 -12.87 -5.28
CA PRO A 163 -16.30 -14.25 -4.86
C PRO A 163 -14.85 -14.52 -4.49
N PRO A 164 -14.58 -15.33 -3.44
CA PRO A 164 -13.21 -15.73 -3.12
C PRO A 164 -12.62 -16.51 -4.31
N SER A 165 -11.65 -15.93 -5.01
CA SER A 165 -10.79 -16.69 -5.93
C SER A 165 -9.83 -17.55 -5.08
N GLY A 166 -9.77 -18.85 -5.38
CA GLY A 166 -9.24 -19.91 -4.51
C GLY A 166 -7.79 -19.82 -3.99
N ALA A 167 -7.48 -20.82 -3.15
CA ALA A 167 -6.26 -21.14 -2.38
C ALA A 167 -5.79 -20.14 -1.29
N ALA A 168 -5.40 -20.70 -0.14
CA ALA A 168 -4.68 -19.98 0.91
C ALA A 168 -3.35 -19.43 0.38
N LEU A 169 -2.80 -18.43 1.05
CA LEU A 169 -1.45 -17.96 0.70
C LEU A 169 -0.47 -19.14 0.86
N PRO A 170 0.44 -19.39 -0.09
CA PRO A 170 1.52 -20.32 0.17
C PRO A 170 2.35 -19.82 1.35
N ASP A 171 2.89 -20.80 2.06
CA ASP A 171 3.90 -20.58 3.08
C ASP A 171 5.07 -19.77 2.47
N PRO A 172 5.59 -18.73 3.14
CA PRO A 172 6.78 -17.99 2.69
C PRO A 172 7.96 -18.92 2.36
N SER A 173 8.10 -20.04 3.07
CA SER A 173 9.12 -21.06 2.78
C SER A 173 8.99 -21.71 1.41
N ARG A 174 7.85 -21.54 0.73
CA ARG A 174 7.52 -22.11 -0.59
C ARG A 174 7.47 -21.06 -1.69
N LEU A 175 7.78 -19.80 -1.39
CA LEU A 175 7.84 -18.74 -2.38
C LEU A 175 9.19 -18.82 -3.10
N ARG A 176 9.14 -18.92 -4.43
CA ARG A 176 10.31 -18.68 -5.26
C ARG A 176 10.51 -17.16 -5.31
N VAL A 177 11.58 -16.69 -4.71
CA VAL A 177 11.95 -15.27 -4.71
C VAL A 177 12.99 -15.05 -5.78
N ASP A 178 12.61 -14.29 -6.81
CA ASP A 178 13.55 -13.80 -7.81
C ASP A 178 14.00 -12.42 -7.30
N LEU A 179 15.20 -12.37 -6.71
CA LEU A 179 15.79 -11.12 -6.22
C LEU A 179 16.41 -10.36 -7.39
N GLU A 180 16.15 -9.05 -7.44
CA GLU A 180 16.73 -8.17 -8.45
C GLU A 180 18.13 -7.72 -8.03
N ASP A 181 18.96 -7.25 -8.97
CA ASP A 181 20.33 -6.78 -8.68
C ASP A 181 20.36 -5.61 -7.68
N ASP A 182 19.24 -4.90 -7.53
CA ASP A 182 19.05 -3.77 -6.62
C ASP A 182 18.54 -4.18 -5.22
N ASP A 183 18.21 -5.46 -5.01
CA ASP A 183 17.74 -6.00 -3.73
C ASP A 183 18.93 -6.17 -2.75
N ALA A 184 19.30 -5.08 -2.10
CA ALA A 184 20.49 -5.02 -1.26
C ALA A 184 20.19 -4.84 0.24
N GLY A 185 20.89 -5.63 1.05
CA GLY A 185 20.90 -5.53 2.51
C GLY A 185 22.26 -5.13 3.07
N TRP A 186 22.34 -4.93 4.38
CA TRP A 186 23.63 -4.81 5.06
C TRP A 186 24.28 -6.19 5.25
N ARG A 187 25.61 -6.24 5.33
CA ARG A 187 26.39 -7.47 5.53
C ARG A 187 27.54 -7.27 6.51
N ARG A 188 27.86 -8.28 7.31
CA ARG A 188 29.09 -8.33 8.12
C ARG A 188 30.26 -8.92 7.32
N SER A 189 31.44 -8.31 7.41
CA SER A 189 32.67 -8.91 6.88
C SER A 189 33.30 -9.87 7.89
N GLY A 190 33.34 -11.17 7.58
CA GLY A 190 34.16 -12.17 8.29
C GLY A 190 34.15 -12.08 9.83
N GLU A 191 35.25 -12.48 10.48
CA GLU A 191 35.42 -12.46 11.94
C GLU A 191 35.58 -11.04 12.54
N GLY A 192 35.42 -9.95 11.78
CA GLY A 192 35.95 -8.64 12.17
C GLY A 192 35.10 -7.44 11.80
N ALA A 193 34.01 -7.25 12.53
CA ALA A 193 33.44 -5.96 12.95
C ALA A 193 32.96 -4.92 11.92
N ALA A 194 33.28 -4.98 10.63
CA ALA A 194 32.77 -4.00 9.65
C ALA A 194 31.41 -4.43 9.07
N ILE A 195 30.48 -3.47 8.97
CA ILE A 195 29.15 -3.65 8.40
C ILE A 195 29.03 -2.79 7.17
N HIS A 196 28.81 -3.45 6.04
CA HIS A 196 28.75 -2.80 4.75
C HIS A 196 27.30 -2.47 4.39
N LEU A 197 27.05 -1.22 4.00
CA LEU A 197 25.74 -0.69 3.62
C LEU A 197 25.69 -0.39 2.11
N PRO A 198 24.56 -0.67 1.42
CA PRO A 198 24.44 -0.38 0.00
C PRO A 198 24.29 1.12 -0.29
N GLY A 199 25.13 1.64 -1.20
CA GLY A 199 24.92 2.91 -1.92
C GLY A 199 25.45 4.19 -1.25
N ARG A 200 25.23 5.33 -1.93
CA ARG A 200 25.59 6.68 -1.47
C ARG A 200 24.55 7.22 -0.49
N CYS A 201 24.56 6.74 0.75
CA CYS A 201 23.76 7.39 1.81
C CYS A 201 24.35 8.78 2.11
N GLY A 202 23.49 9.74 2.47
CA GLY A 202 23.84 11.16 2.55
C GLY A 202 25.01 11.48 3.49
N ALA A 203 25.46 12.74 3.47
CA ALA A 203 26.55 13.21 4.33
C ALA A 203 26.17 13.11 5.82
N GLY A 204 26.66 12.08 6.51
CA GLY A 204 26.48 11.92 7.96
C GLY A 204 26.70 10.48 8.43
N ARG A 205 26.97 10.29 9.73
CA ARG A 205 27.05 8.96 10.33
C ARG A 205 25.65 8.32 10.37
N PRO A 206 25.43 7.12 9.83
CA PRO A 206 24.17 6.41 9.97
C PRO A 206 23.79 6.24 11.45
N ARG A 207 22.51 6.42 11.77
CA ARG A 207 21.96 6.20 13.12
C ARG A 207 20.97 5.05 13.14
N ILE A 208 20.23 4.84 12.05
CA ILE A 208 19.37 3.68 11.85
C ILE A 208 19.59 3.16 10.43
N VAL A 209 19.77 1.84 10.32
CA VAL A 209 19.77 1.10 9.06
C VAL A 209 18.60 0.13 9.12
N LEU A 210 17.63 0.30 8.24
CA LEU A 210 16.46 -0.56 8.14
C LEU A 210 16.51 -1.33 6.82
N THR A 211 16.70 -2.65 6.89
CA THR A 211 16.52 -3.53 5.74
C THR A 211 15.16 -4.21 5.80
N GLU A 212 14.35 -3.99 4.77
CA GLU A 212 12.98 -4.45 4.68
C GLU A 212 12.85 -5.52 3.61
N PHE A 213 12.32 -6.69 3.99
CA PHE A 213 11.77 -7.66 3.06
C PHE A 213 10.27 -7.43 2.89
N ARG A 214 9.83 -7.13 1.67
CA ARG A 214 8.41 -6.91 1.40
C ARG A 214 7.81 -8.11 0.68
N THR A 215 6.60 -8.50 1.07
CA THR A 215 5.77 -9.46 0.36
C THR A 215 4.35 -8.92 0.30
N SER A 216 3.88 -8.57 -0.89
CA SER A 216 2.49 -8.15 -1.10
C SER A 216 1.75 -9.20 -1.90
N ASP A 217 0.56 -9.60 -1.46
CA ASP A 217 -0.35 -10.48 -2.20
C ASP A 217 -1.65 -9.71 -2.52
N TYR A 218 -1.86 -9.45 -3.81
CA TYR A 218 -3.07 -8.82 -4.33
C TYR A 218 -3.95 -9.86 -5.02
N ARG A 219 -5.21 -9.95 -4.59
CA ARG A 219 -6.19 -10.92 -5.11
C ARG A 219 -7.33 -10.28 -5.92
N HIS A 220 -7.09 -9.24 -6.72
CA HIS A 220 -8.19 -8.39 -7.23
C HIS A 220 -8.19 -8.04 -8.71
N MET A 221 -7.31 -8.59 -9.53
CA MET A 221 -7.40 -8.34 -10.97
C MET A 221 -8.47 -9.24 -11.59
N GLY A 222 -9.33 -8.69 -12.46
CA GLY A 222 -10.21 -9.49 -13.31
C GLY A 222 -9.39 -10.56 -14.05
N GLY A 223 -9.57 -11.83 -13.68
CA GLY A 223 -8.74 -12.96 -14.13
C GLY A 223 -8.06 -13.75 -13.00
N GLY A 224 -8.12 -13.30 -11.74
CA GLY A 224 -7.54 -14.03 -10.60
C GLY A 224 -6.02 -14.00 -10.55
N ALA A 225 -5.39 -13.03 -11.23
CA ALA A 225 -3.94 -12.87 -11.22
C ALA A 225 -3.46 -12.58 -9.80
N ARG A 226 -2.60 -13.46 -9.31
CA ARG A 226 -1.89 -13.32 -8.05
C ARG A 226 -0.56 -12.65 -8.35
N VAL A 227 -0.39 -11.42 -7.90
CA VAL A 227 0.90 -10.74 -7.94
C VAL A 227 1.54 -10.94 -6.57
N VAL A 228 2.71 -11.57 -6.55
CA VAL A 228 3.58 -11.63 -5.38
C VAL A 228 4.77 -10.73 -5.67
N GLU A 229 4.79 -9.55 -5.05
CA GLU A 229 5.93 -8.65 -5.17
C GLU A 229 6.88 -8.90 -4.00
N HIS A 230 8.13 -9.17 -4.34
CA HIS A 230 9.23 -9.29 -3.40
C HIS A 230 10.22 -8.18 -3.69
N THR A 231 10.58 -7.42 -2.66
CA THR A 231 11.68 -6.45 -2.75
C THR A 231 12.42 -6.41 -1.43
N VAL A 232 13.72 -6.20 -1.52
CA VAL A 232 14.61 -5.90 -0.40
C VAL A 232 15.01 -4.45 -0.52
N ARG A 233 14.71 -3.66 0.51
CA ARG A 233 15.08 -2.24 0.51
C ARG A 233 15.84 -1.92 1.77
N THR A 234 17.00 -1.30 1.62
CA THR A 234 17.72 -0.71 2.74
C THR A 234 17.47 0.79 2.77
N ARG A 235 17.01 1.29 3.92
CA ARG A 235 16.83 2.70 4.22
C ARG A 235 17.76 3.10 5.34
N VAL A 236 18.29 4.32 5.28
CA VAL A 236 19.20 4.85 6.29
C VAL A 236 18.65 6.18 6.81
N ALA A 237 18.57 6.30 8.13
CA ALA A 237 18.35 7.57 8.81
C ALA A 237 19.66 8.02 9.46
N HIS A 238 20.08 9.25 9.18
CA HIS A 238 21.26 9.88 9.78
C HIS A 238 20.85 10.81 10.93
N ARG A 239 19.62 11.31 10.91
CA ARG A 239 19.07 12.29 11.86
C ARG A 239 17.63 11.94 12.22
N PRO A 240 17.12 12.42 13.37
CA PRO A 240 15.71 12.25 13.73
C PRO A 240 14.73 12.81 12.70
N SER A 241 15.13 13.85 11.94
CA SER A 241 14.33 14.45 10.86
C SER A 241 14.13 13.53 9.65
N ASP A 242 14.91 12.46 9.54
CA ASP A 242 14.80 11.50 8.44
C ASP A 242 13.73 10.43 8.73
N LEU A 243 13.11 10.50 9.92
CA LEU A 243 11.99 9.66 10.33
C LEU A 243 10.65 10.37 10.03
N PRO A 244 9.58 9.61 9.72
CA PRO A 244 9.49 8.15 9.77
C PRO A 244 10.15 7.42 8.58
N LEU A 245 10.68 6.22 8.80
CA LEU A 245 10.94 5.28 7.72
C LEU A 245 9.68 4.45 7.45
N VAL A 246 9.13 4.54 6.24
CA VAL A 246 7.85 3.91 5.86
C VAL A 246 8.04 2.43 5.53
N ILE A 247 7.57 1.54 6.40
CA ILE A 247 7.55 0.07 6.18
C ILE A 247 6.36 -0.30 5.30
N HIS A 248 5.15 0.11 5.70
CA HIS A 248 3.94 0.09 4.89
C HIS A 248 3.43 1.52 4.75
N PRO A 249 3.12 2.00 3.52
CA PRO A 249 2.46 3.29 3.34
C PRO A 249 1.26 3.39 4.28
N THR A 250 1.02 4.51 4.94
CA THR A 250 -0.16 4.79 5.80
C THR A 250 -0.45 3.92 7.03
N GLU A 251 0.23 2.79 7.27
CA GLU A 251 -0.12 1.93 8.41
C GLU A 251 1.03 1.48 9.28
N VAL A 252 2.25 1.36 8.76
CA VAL A 252 3.39 0.91 9.56
C VAL A 252 4.61 1.74 9.25
N GLN A 253 5.06 2.50 10.25
CA GLN A 253 6.16 3.44 10.10
C GLN A 253 7.11 3.30 11.29
N LEU A 254 8.40 3.18 11.02
CA LEU A 254 9.42 3.29 12.06
C LEU A 254 9.57 4.75 12.42
N VAL A 255 9.20 5.11 13.65
CA VAL A 255 9.25 6.48 14.16
C VAL A 255 10.39 6.67 15.17
N GLY A 256 11.11 5.61 15.50
CA GLY A 256 12.22 5.70 16.44
C GLY A 256 12.85 4.37 16.79
N VAL A 257 13.88 4.46 17.63
CA VAL A 257 14.53 3.33 18.32
C VAL A 257 14.88 3.77 19.74
N ASP A 258 14.78 2.85 20.69
CA ASP A 258 15.21 3.10 22.07
C ASP A 258 16.72 2.92 22.24
N ALA A 259 17.20 3.00 23.49
CA ALA A 259 18.63 2.88 23.81
C ALA A 259 19.17 1.46 23.55
N GLU A 260 18.31 0.44 23.61
CA GLU A 260 18.65 -0.95 23.34
C GLU A 260 18.54 -1.30 21.85
N GLY A 261 18.17 -0.34 21.00
CA GLY A 261 18.00 -0.54 19.55
C GLY A 261 16.67 -1.19 19.17
N ARG A 262 15.71 -1.29 20.10
CA ARG A 262 14.38 -1.83 19.80
C ARG A 262 13.60 -0.80 18.97
N PRO A 263 12.98 -1.20 17.85
CA PRO A 263 12.22 -0.29 17.01
C PRO A 263 10.92 0.17 17.67
N LEU A 264 10.72 1.48 17.71
CA LEU A 264 9.46 2.13 18.02
C LEU A 264 8.69 2.35 16.73
N VAL A 265 7.60 1.62 16.56
CA VAL A 265 6.79 1.61 15.34
C VAL A 265 5.45 2.29 15.62
N HIS A 266 5.08 3.24 14.77
CA HIS A 266 3.71 3.71 14.66
C HIS A 266 2.95 2.72 13.77
N ALA A 267 2.04 1.99 14.40
CA ALA A 267 1.24 0.94 13.79
C ALA A 267 -0.23 1.35 13.89
N TYR A 268 -0.81 1.74 12.76
CA TYR A 268 -2.16 2.28 12.67
C TYR A 268 -2.34 3.58 13.48
N ASP A 269 -2.81 3.48 14.72
CA ASP A 269 -3.09 4.64 15.59
C ASP A 269 -2.35 4.53 16.93
N ALA A 270 -1.38 3.61 16.99
CA ALA A 270 -0.72 3.26 18.24
C ALA A 270 0.78 3.12 18.08
N LEU A 271 1.49 3.53 19.13
CA LEU A 271 2.91 3.24 19.27
C LEU A 271 3.11 1.82 19.82
N ARG A 272 4.08 1.13 19.23
CA ARG A 272 4.48 -0.22 19.60
C ARG A 272 6.01 -0.29 19.63
N LEU A 273 6.56 -0.62 20.79
CA LEU A 273 7.95 -1.02 20.90
C LEU A 273 8.02 -2.52 20.56
N LEU A 274 8.86 -2.90 19.59
CA LEU A 274 8.95 -4.28 19.14
C LEU A 274 10.32 -4.87 19.51
N GLU A 275 10.33 -6.13 19.91
CA GLU A 275 11.55 -6.88 20.24
C GLU A 275 11.92 -7.83 19.09
N ALA A 276 13.22 -7.95 18.80
CA ALA A 276 13.70 -8.92 17.81
C ALA A 276 13.39 -10.35 18.22
N GLY A 277 13.03 -11.18 17.23
CA GLY A 277 12.75 -12.60 17.46
C GLY A 277 11.47 -12.86 18.23
N SER A 278 10.69 -11.83 18.60
CA SER A 278 9.40 -12.00 19.27
C SER A 278 8.53 -13.02 18.52
N PRO A 279 7.94 -14.00 19.23
CA PRO A 279 7.13 -15.03 18.61
C PRO A 279 5.83 -14.48 18.01
N GLN A 280 5.38 -13.30 18.46
CA GLN A 280 4.18 -12.65 17.95
C GLN A 280 4.54 -11.53 16.97
N PRO A 281 4.26 -11.69 15.67
CA PRO A 281 4.39 -10.59 14.73
C PRO A 281 3.40 -9.47 15.09
N LEU A 282 3.78 -8.22 14.82
CA LEU A 282 2.82 -7.12 14.78
C LEU A 282 1.83 -7.43 13.67
N SER A 283 0.56 -7.64 14.03
CA SER A 283 -0.51 -7.96 13.09
C SER A 283 -1.56 -6.85 13.12
N LEU A 284 -1.82 -6.24 11.97
CA LEU A 284 -2.87 -5.25 11.77
C LEU A 284 -3.91 -5.82 10.80
N SER A 285 -5.18 -5.62 11.12
CA SER A 285 -6.29 -6.03 10.26
C SER A 285 -7.35 -4.95 10.29
N TYR A 286 -7.69 -4.43 9.12
CA TYR A 286 -8.66 -3.35 8.98
C TYR A 286 -9.41 -3.43 7.65
N TYR A 287 -10.53 -2.73 7.62
CA TYR A 287 -11.42 -2.64 6.47
C TYR A 287 -11.43 -1.21 5.97
N PHE A 288 -11.62 -1.02 4.68
CA PHE A 288 -11.74 0.31 4.08
C PHE A 288 -12.55 0.22 2.78
N LEU A 289 -13.02 1.36 2.29
CA LEU A 289 -13.71 1.43 1.02
C LEU A 289 -12.72 1.86 -0.06
N SER A 290 -12.66 1.11 -1.16
CA SER A 290 -11.83 1.44 -2.31
C SER A 290 -12.56 1.09 -3.59
N TYR A 291 -12.67 2.05 -4.49
CA TYR A 291 -13.44 1.96 -5.73
C TYR A 291 -14.86 1.39 -5.54
N GLY A 292 -15.48 1.75 -4.42
CA GLY A 292 -16.84 1.38 -4.05
C GLY A 292 -17.01 -0.10 -3.67
N ASN A 293 -15.90 -0.77 -3.35
CA ASN A 293 -15.87 -2.12 -2.80
C ASN A 293 -15.30 -2.12 -1.39
N ARG A 294 -15.82 -3.00 -0.54
CA ARG A 294 -15.28 -3.25 0.79
C ARG A 294 -14.00 -4.05 0.67
N MET A 295 -12.92 -3.46 1.13
CA MET A 295 -11.61 -4.08 1.18
C MET A 295 -11.29 -4.48 2.61
N HIS A 296 -10.58 -5.58 2.76
CA HIS A 296 -9.99 -6.06 4.00
C HIS A 296 -8.49 -6.20 3.76
N ARG A 297 -7.68 -5.48 4.54
CA ARG A 297 -6.23 -5.63 4.54
C ARG A 297 -5.78 -6.27 5.84
N THR A 298 -4.87 -7.23 5.72
CA THR A 298 -4.11 -7.78 6.83
C THR A 298 -2.64 -7.52 6.57
N ILE A 299 -1.96 -6.95 7.56
CA ILE A 299 -0.53 -6.66 7.53
C ILE A 299 0.14 -7.41 8.68
N HIS A 300 1.21 -8.14 8.38
CA HIS A 300 2.07 -8.76 9.37
C HIS A 300 3.47 -8.19 9.24
N VAL A 301 4.01 -7.67 10.35
CA VAL A 301 5.39 -7.20 10.44
C VAL A 301 6.12 -8.03 11.47
N ARG A 302 7.28 -8.55 11.09
CA ARG A 302 8.17 -9.31 11.96
C ARG A 302 9.54 -8.65 11.99
N ILE A 303 10.05 -8.43 13.20
CA ILE A 303 11.42 -7.99 13.44
C ILE A 303 12.28 -9.23 13.58
N HIS A 304 13.17 -9.45 12.61
CA HIS A 304 14.06 -10.61 12.58
C HIS A 304 15.32 -10.37 13.38
N GLU A 305 15.89 -9.17 13.25
CA GLU A 305 17.17 -8.82 13.83
C GLU A 305 17.15 -7.35 14.28
N THR A 306 17.64 -7.11 15.50
CA THR A 306 17.95 -5.79 16.04
C THR A 306 19.33 -5.85 16.63
N GLU A 307 20.21 -4.95 16.24
CA GLU A 307 21.56 -4.85 16.79
C GLU A 307 21.93 -3.38 16.98
N VAL A 308 22.54 -3.05 18.12
CA VAL A 308 23.20 -1.75 18.31
C VAL A 308 24.68 -1.94 18.13
N VAL A 309 25.27 -1.18 17.22
CA VAL A 309 26.68 -1.24 16.88
C VAL A 309 27.33 0.13 17.00
N PRO A 310 28.64 0.20 17.27
CA PRO A 310 29.37 1.45 17.15
C PRO A 310 29.32 1.97 15.71
N ALA A 311 29.04 3.26 15.52
CA ALA A 311 28.85 3.86 14.21
C ALA A 311 30.14 3.86 13.36
N ASP A 312 31.32 3.75 13.98
CA ASP A 312 32.61 3.65 13.30
C ASP A 312 32.87 2.27 12.68
N LYS A 313 32.03 1.27 13.02
CA LYS A 313 32.00 -0.05 12.39
C LYS A 313 31.20 -0.09 11.10
N LEU A 314 30.47 0.98 10.77
CA LEU A 314 29.69 1.05 9.53
C LEU A 314 30.56 1.59 8.39
N SER A 315 30.66 0.82 7.31
CA SER A 315 31.27 1.22 6.05
C SER A 315 30.21 1.32 4.95
N MET A 316 30.23 2.43 4.21
CA MET A 316 29.40 2.57 3.02
C MET A 316 30.16 2.02 1.82
N GLU A 317 29.52 1.20 1.00
CA GLU A 317 30.09 0.78 -0.28
C GLU A 317 29.21 1.19 -1.44
N ASP A 318 29.85 1.59 -2.54
CA ASP A 318 29.19 2.01 -3.78
C ASP A 318 28.56 0.83 -4.54
N ARG A 319 28.69 -0.41 -4.06
CA ARG A 319 28.12 -1.61 -4.71
C ARG A 319 27.02 -2.22 -3.85
N PRO A 320 25.87 -2.60 -4.45
CA PRO A 320 24.84 -3.33 -3.72
C PRO A 320 25.39 -4.70 -3.28
N PHE A 321 25.09 -5.08 -2.04
CA PHE A 321 25.28 -6.44 -1.56
C PHE A 321 23.98 -7.20 -1.76
N PRO A 322 23.87 -8.05 -2.79
CA PRO A 322 22.63 -8.75 -3.04
C PRO A 322 22.30 -9.58 -1.81
N TRP A 323 21.09 -9.40 -1.30
CA TRP A 323 20.57 -10.30 -0.28
C TRP A 323 20.56 -11.71 -0.86
N GLY A 324 21.14 -12.67 -0.14
CA GLY A 324 21.42 -13.99 -0.68
C GLY A 324 20.45 -15.06 -0.19
N LYS A 325 20.62 -16.25 -0.77
CA LYS A 325 19.98 -17.48 -0.28
C LYS A 325 20.28 -17.74 1.21
N GLU A 326 21.41 -17.24 1.73
CA GLU A 326 21.81 -17.46 3.12
C GLU A 326 20.98 -16.64 4.11
N GLU A 327 20.77 -15.36 3.83
CA GLU A 327 19.90 -14.47 4.60
C GLU A 327 18.44 -14.96 4.55
N PHE A 328 17.97 -15.42 3.38
CA PHE A 328 16.65 -16.03 3.25
C PHE A 328 16.49 -17.29 4.06
N ALA A 329 17.47 -18.20 3.99
CA ALA A 329 17.47 -19.43 4.78
C ALA A 329 17.48 -19.12 6.28
N ARG A 330 18.31 -18.15 6.70
CA ARG A 330 18.45 -17.72 8.09
C ARG A 330 17.14 -17.19 8.68
N TRP A 331 16.40 -16.36 7.95
CA TRP A 331 15.24 -15.66 8.51
C TRP A 331 13.89 -16.31 8.18
N PHE A 332 13.78 -17.00 7.06
CA PHE A 332 12.53 -17.65 6.62
C PHE A 332 12.58 -19.18 6.72
N GLY A 333 13.72 -19.76 7.11
CA GLY A 333 13.86 -21.21 7.25
C GLY A 333 13.73 -21.98 5.93
N VAL A 334 13.95 -21.31 4.79
CA VAL A 334 13.90 -21.94 3.46
C VAL A 334 15.16 -22.79 3.29
N ALA A 335 15.02 -24.12 3.18
CA ALA A 335 16.14 -25.00 2.92
C ALA A 335 16.76 -24.73 1.55
N ARG A 336 18.09 -24.82 1.45
CA ARG A 336 18.85 -24.64 0.21
C ARG A 336 18.29 -25.56 -0.89
N GLY A 337 17.68 -24.95 -1.91
CA GLY A 337 17.35 -25.59 -3.19
C GLY A 337 18.45 -25.41 -4.21
#